data_AF-A0A9D0BEI2-F1
#
_entry.id   AF-A0A9D0BEI2-F1
#
_cell.length_a   1.000
_cell.length_b   1.000
_cell.length_c   1.000
_cell.angle_alpha   90.00
_cell.angle_beta   90.00
_cell.angle_gamma   90.00
#
_symmetry.space_group_name_H-M   'P 1'
#
loop_
_entity.id
_entity.type
_entity.pdbx_description
1 polymer ?
#
loop_
_entity_poly.entity_id
_entity_poly.type
_entity_poly.pdbx_seq_one_letter_code
_entity_poly.pdbx_strand_id
1 'polypeptide(L)' 'MTVNRTITAIALGALLVSGCKTVEPWVKPYERAHLADPIMSFSRDPVSDAHTSHVYQVREGARGAEGGHGGGCGCN' A
#
# COMPACT_ATOMS: atom_id res chain seq x y z
N MET A 1 46.70 3.23 -1.78
CA MET A 1 45.61 2.48 -1.11
C MET A 1 44.53 3.37 -0.50
N THR A 2 44.82 4.62 -0.13
CA THR A 2 43.84 5.57 0.42
C THR A 2 42.86 6.11 -0.63
N VAL A 3 43.32 6.38 -1.86
CA VAL A 3 42.49 6.91 -2.96
C VAL A 3 41.42 5.92 -3.44
N ASN A 4 41.74 4.63 -3.54
CA ASN A 4 40.71 3.63 -3.89
C ASN A 4 39.65 3.47 -2.80
N ARG A 5 40.02 3.63 -1.52
CA ARG A 5 39.07 3.55 -0.39
C ARG A 5 38.12 4.75 -0.33
N THR A 6 38.60 5.95 -0.68
CA THR A 6 37.73 7.13 -0.76
C THR A 6 36.77 7.06 -1.95
N ILE A 7 37.22 6.56 -3.10
CA ILE A 7 36.35 6.35 -4.27
C ILE A 7 35.23 5.34 -3.95
N THR A 8 35.55 4.22 -3.30
CA THR A 8 34.53 3.23 -2.89
C THR A 8 33.53 3.81 -1.88
N ALA A 9 33.98 4.66 -0.95
CA ALA A 9 33.10 5.28 0.04
C ALA A 9 32.13 6.30 -0.59
N ILE A 10 32.61 7.10 -1.56
CA ILE A 10 31.78 8.07 -2.30
C ILE A 10 30.75 7.34 -3.16
N ALA A 11 31.15 6.26 -3.85
CA ALA A 11 30.24 5.45 -4.65
C ALA A 11 29.13 4.81 -3.79
N LEU A 12 29.47 4.31 -2.60
CA LEU A 12 28.51 3.75 -1.67
C LEU A 12 27.56 4.82 -1.11
N GLY A 13 28.06 6.03 -0.82
CA GLY A 13 27.25 7.16 -0.39
C GLY A 13 26.24 7.63 -1.45
N ALA A 14 26.62 7.62 -2.72
CA ALA A 14 25.73 8.02 -3.82
C ALA A 14 24.52 7.07 -3.99
N LEU A 15 24.70 5.77 -3.73
CA LEU A 15 23.62 4.78 -3.76
C LEU A 15 22.60 4.97 -2.64
N LEU A 16 23.01 5.50 -1.48
CA LEU A 16 22.11 5.71 -0.34
C LEU A 16 21.17 6.91 -0.53
N VAL A 17 21.49 7.85 -1.43
CA VAL A 17 20.71 9.09 -1.65
C VAL A 17 19.83 9.01 -2.90
N SER A 18 19.88 7.92 -3.67
CA SER A 18 19.11 7.78 -4.92
C SER A 18 17.59 7.67 -4.73
N GLY A 19 17.10 7.58 -3.48
CA GLY A 19 15.67 7.50 -3.16
C GLY A 19 14.92 8.83 -3.14
N CYS A 20 15.61 9.98 -3.20
CA CYS A 20 14.97 11.30 -3.09
C CYS A 20 14.45 11.85 -4.43
N LYS A 21 13.90 10.99 -5.29
CA LYS A 21 13.20 11.43 -6.51
C LYS A 21 11.70 11.25 -6.33
N THR A 22 10.94 12.30 -6.64
CA THR A 22 9.51 12.18 -6.87
C THR A 22 9.28 11.18 -8.02
N VAL A 23 8.36 10.25 -7.80
CA VAL A 23 8.02 9.21 -8.78
C VAL A 23 7.03 9.85 -9.76
N GLU A 24 7.54 10.49 -10.80
CA GLU A 24 6.75 10.94 -11.94
C GLU A 24 6.79 9.90 -13.08
N PRO A 25 5.64 9.53 -13.67
CA PRO A 25 4.29 10.02 -13.37
C PRO A 25 3.64 9.27 -12.19
N TRP A 26 3.02 10.01 -11.27
CA TRP A 26 2.15 9.43 -10.25
C TRP A 26 0.95 8.73 -10.92
N VAL A 27 0.49 7.63 -10.33
CA VAL A 27 -0.76 6.96 -10.77
C VAL A 27 -1.90 7.96 -10.68
N LYS A 28 -2.57 8.22 -11.81
CA LYS A 28 -3.67 9.18 -11.85
C LYS A 28 -4.81 8.69 -10.93
N PRO A 29 -5.57 9.61 -10.29
CA PRO A 29 -6.63 9.21 -9.36
C PRO A 29 -7.62 8.18 -9.92
N TYR A 30 -7.94 8.25 -11.21
CA TYR A 30 -8.84 7.31 -11.88
C TYR A 30 -8.21 5.95 -12.22
N GLU A 31 -6.89 5.86 -12.34
CA GLU A 31 -6.17 4.59 -12.57
C GLU A 31 -6.08 3.76 -11.28
N ARG A 32 -6.23 4.40 -10.11
CA ARG A 32 -6.22 3.70 -8.80
C ARG A 32 -7.36 2.69 -8.65
N ALA A 33 -8.47 2.88 -9.36
CA ALA A 33 -9.58 1.93 -9.39
C ALA A 33 -9.17 0.56 -9.99
N HIS A 34 -8.13 0.52 -10.82
CA HIS A 34 -7.63 -0.68 -11.48
C HIS A 34 -6.36 -1.25 -10.84
N LEU A 35 -5.97 -0.73 -9.66
CA LEU A 35 -4.79 -1.26 -8.95
C LEU A 35 -5.05 -2.68 -8.42
N ALA A 36 -6.31 -3.01 -8.11
CA ALA A 36 -6.71 -4.31 -7.63
C ALA A 36 -7.45 -5.10 -8.71
N ASP A 37 -6.85 -6.21 -9.17
CA ASP A 37 -7.53 -7.23 -9.96
C ASP A 37 -8.67 -7.90 -9.17
N PRO A 38 -9.76 -8.35 -9.84
CA PRO A 38 -10.87 -9.04 -9.18
C PRO A 38 -10.47 -10.28 -8.38
N ILE A 39 -9.37 -10.95 -8.75
CA ILE A 39 -8.84 -12.12 -8.03
C ILE A 39 -8.24 -11.76 -6.65
N MET A 40 -7.86 -10.50 -6.44
CA MET A 40 -7.36 -10.00 -5.16
C MET A 40 -8.50 -9.64 -4.18
N SER A 41 -9.76 -9.91 -4.55
CA SER A 41 -10.89 -9.77 -3.64
C SER A 41 -10.83 -10.83 -2.54
N PHE A 42 -10.84 -10.40 -1.28
CA PHE A 42 -10.93 -11.32 -0.14
C PHE A 42 -12.29 -12.01 -0.04
N SER A 43 -13.33 -11.34 -0.52
CA SER A 43 -14.68 -11.84 -0.50
C SER A 43 -15.14 -12.24 -1.89
N ARG A 44 -15.83 -13.38 -1.95
CA ARG A 44 -16.54 -13.81 -3.14
C ARG A 44 -17.95 -13.23 -3.22
N ASP A 45 -18.52 -12.82 -2.09
CA ASP A 45 -19.83 -12.16 -1.99
C ASP A 45 -19.72 -10.92 -1.08
N PRO A 46 -19.33 -9.77 -1.65
CA PRO A 46 -19.11 -8.55 -0.86
C PRO A 46 -20.41 -7.99 -0.26
N VAL A 47 -21.59 -8.35 -0.80
CA VAL A 47 -22.87 -7.84 -0.29
C VAL A 47 -23.24 -8.56 1.01
N SER A 48 -23.10 -9.88 1.03
CA SER A 48 -23.32 -10.69 2.23
C SER A 48 -22.33 -10.33 3.34
N ASP A 49 -21.06 -10.13 3.00
CA ASP A 49 -20.03 -9.79 3.98
C ASP A 49 -20.26 -8.38 4.57
N ALA A 50 -20.67 -7.41 3.75
CA ALA A 50 -21.03 -6.08 4.24
C ALA A 50 -22.22 -6.12 5.22
N HIS A 51 -23.23 -6.96 4.94
CA HIS A 51 -24.35 -7.16 5.86
C HIS A 51 -23.90 -7.74 7.20
N THR A 52 -23.07 -8.77 7.16
CA THR A 52 -22.56 -9.46 8.35
C THR A 52 -21.67 -8.53 9.18
N SER A 53 -20.77 -7.79 8.53
CA SER A 53 -19.95 -6.75 9.14
C SER A 53 -20.81 -5.69 9.85
N HIS A 54 -21.87 -5.19 9.20
CA HIS A 54 -22.79 -4.24 9.83
C HIS A 54 -23.46 -4.80 11.10
N VAL A 55 -23.84 -6.08 11.11
CA VAL A 55 -24.40 -6.73 12.31
C VAL A 55 -23.37 -6.76 13.44
N TYR A 56 -22.11 -7.10 13.15
CA TYR A 56 -21.04 -7.07 14.15
C TYR A 56 -20.76 -5.66 14.67
N GLN A 57 -20.70 -4.67 13.79
CA GLN A 57 -20.50 -3.27 14.19
C GLN A 57 -21.57 -2.76 15.17
N VAL A 58 -22.82 -3.16 14.96
CA VAL A 58 -23.93 -2.79 15.87
C VAL A 58 -23.83 -3.53 17.20
N ARG A 59 -23.49 -4.83 17.17
CA ARG A 59 -23.40 -5.66 18.38
C ARG A 59 -22.22 -5.31 19.27
N GLU A 60 -21.07 -5.07 18.65
CA GLU A 60 -19.82 -4.84 19.36
C GLU A 60 -19.55 -3.35 19.64
N GLY A 61 -20.37 -2.45 19.09
CA GLY A 61 -20.22 -1.00 19.26
C GLY A 61 -18.92 -0.43 18.67
N ALA A 62 -18.25 -1.17 17.79
CA ALA A 62 -16.98 -0.81 17.14
C ALA A 62 -17.17 -0.66 15.62
N ARG A 63 -16.46 0.29 14.98
CA ARG A 63 -16.54 0.53 13.54
C ARG A 63 -15.17 0.86 12.95
N GLY A 64 -14.98 0.54 11.67
CA GLY A 64 -13.84 1.02 10.87
C GLY A 64 -12.61 0.10 10.80
N ALA A 65 -12.64 -1.07 11.42
CA ALA A 65 -11.52 -2.04 11.38
C ALA A 65 -11.59 -3.03 10.19
N GLU A 66 -12.54 -2.83 9.27
CA GLU A 66 -12.94 -3.83 8.26
C GLU A 66 -12.14 -3.72 6.95
N GLY A 67 -11.28 -2.71 6.77
CA GLY A 67 -10.43 -2.57 5.59
C GLY A 67 -10.22 -1.14 5.09
N GLY A 68 -9.42 -1.02 4.02
CA GLY A 68 -9.07 0.23 3.34
C GLY A 68 -9.20 0.08 1.82
N HIS A 69 -8.68 1.05 1.04
CA HIS A 69 -8.79 1.01 -0.41
C HIS A 69 -7.98 -0.16 -1.02
N GLY A 70 -8.67 -1.20 -1.50
CA GLY A 70 -8.08 -2.36 -2.18
C GLY A 70 -7.91 -3.61 -1.29
N GLY A 71 -7.45 -4.71 -1.89
CA GLY A 71 -7.17 -5.97 -1.19
C GLY A 71 -5.89 -5.88 -0.35
N GLY A 72 -6.01 -5.53 0.94
CA GLY A 72 -4.93 -5.59 1.94
C GLY A 72 -5.44 -5.36 3.38
N CYS A 73 -4.55 -5.27 4.37
CA CYS A 73 -4.88 -5.06 5.81
C CYS A 73 -5.59 -3.74 6.15
N GLY A 74 -6.02 -2.96 5.15
CA GLY A 74 -6.69 -1.67 5.37
C GLY A 74 -5.86 -0.60 6.08
N CYS A 75 -4.56 -0.84 6.22
CA CYS A 75 -3.63 0.08 6.84
C CYS A 75 -3.38 1.25 5.85
N ASN A 76 -4.04 2.40 6.07
CA ASN A 76 -3.75 3.68 5.40
C ASN A 76 -2.67 4.44 6.18
#